data_AF-A0A9W6LSJ8-F1
#
_entry.id   AF-A0A9W6LSJ8-F1
#
_cell.length_a   1.000
_cell.length_b   1.000
_cell.length_c   1.000
_cell.angle_alpha   90.00
_cell.angle_beta   90.00
_cell.angle_gamma   90.00
#
_symmetry.space_group_name_H-M   'P 1'
#
loop_
_entity.id
_entity.type
_entity.pdbx_description
1 polymer ?
#
loop_
_entity_poly.entity_id
_entity_poly.type
_entity_poly.pdbx_seq_one_letter_code
_entity_poly.pdbx_strand_id
1 'polypeptide(L)'
;MTEAVRTYLQSLKYDPRDLLSVEESGSTTPLPPKTKTSAGNSVIVCTNTNRSLQKELSDVAILSPTAGVVFPGALVRANRRLAEDRPDPIGVARAPVTIRVDLPGLGARATRVVDKATASNVQAAIDEVLELWNAEAGSQGYVNKARSFLSIAKAYSRQQLALDLGFSSKWTGGDVSSKLNVASSGEMSVAVAFFKQVFYSVVFDTPTDPSSVFAPDVDLADIKAVIDDDNPPAYVRSVDYGRIIMVKMETSSSETKMSMEGALKQVTSGGVDVAGSVDGKYAQIIDNSTFTVVALGGNAEAAASTRSPAIWESCTNSSSGARNTRGRTPARPSPTQSPFSRTTRLQRSDSRRTTPSRNASSTITEWSRWNMPAFTSRNSP
;
A
#
# COMPACT_ATOMS: atom_id res chain seq x y z
N MET A 1 -23.12 24.72 -17.60
CA MET A 1 -23.46 23.51 -16.83
C MET A 1 -22.32 23.11 -15.90
N THR A 2 -21.08 23.00 -16.40
CA THR A 2 -19.85 22.77 -15.62
C THR A 2 -19.52 23.83 -14.56
N GLU A 3 -19.85 25.11 -14.79
CA GLU A 3 -19.54 26.19 -13.82
C GLU A 3 -20.29 26.07 -12.48
N ALA A 4 -21.56 25.66 -12.53
CA ALA A 4 -22.38 25.51 -11.33
C ALA A 4 -21.88 24.34 -10.45
N VAL A 5 -21.51 23.22 -11.10
CA VAL A 5 -20.87 22.07 -10.43
C VAL A 5 -19.53 22.48 -9.84
N ARG A 6 -18.66 23.13 -10.61
CA ARG A 6 -17.38 23.67 -10.13
C ARG A 6 -17.56 24.55 -8.90
N THR A 7 -18.44 25.54 -8.98
CA THR A 7 -18.72 26.48 -7.89
C THR A 7 -19.21 25.74 -6.64
N TYR A 8 -20.12 24.77 -6.81
CA TYR A 8 -20.60 23.94 -5.71
C TYR A 8 -19.47 23.14 -5.06
N LEU A 9 -18.67 22.42 -5.85
CA LEU A 9 -17.55 21.63 -5.34
C LEU A 9 -16.50 22.48 -4.60
N GLN A 10 -16.24 23.69 -5.07
CA GLN A 10 -15.35 24.66 -4.40
C GLN A 10 -15.95 25.26 -3.13
N SER A 11 -17.28 25.29 -3.03
CA SER A 11 -18.01 25.83 -1.88
C SER A 11 -18.05 24.89 -0.68
N LEU A 12 -17.73 23.60 -0.87
CA LEU A 12 -17.73 22.60 0.20
C LEU A 12 -16.80 22.99 1.36
N LYS A 13 -17.27 22.78 2.58
CA LYS A 13 -16.60 23.16 3.83
C LYS A 13 -16.37 21.94 4.70
N TYR A 14 -15.15 21.42 4.66
CA TYR A 14 -14.73 20.26 5.44
C TYR A 14 -13.26 20.33 5.84
N ASP A 15 -12.90 19.74 6.98
CA ASP A 15 -11.50 19.45 7.33
C ASP A 15 -11.20 17.97 6.99
N PRO A 16 -10.32 17.70 6.01
CA PRO A 16 -9.98 16.33 5.64
C PRO A 16 -9.29 15.55 6.77
N ARG A 17 -8.65 16.22 7.73
CA ARG A 17 -8.03 15.56 8.88
C ARG A 17 -9.08 14.97 9.80
N ASP A 18 -10.19 15.67 9.99
CA ASP A 18 -11.28 15.17 10.82
C ASP A 18 -11.98 13.99 10.11
N LEU A 19 -12.33 14.15 8.83
CA LEU A 19 -13.05 13.14 8.05
C LEU A 19 -12.26 11.84 7.81
N LEU A 20 -10.94 11.95 7.65
CA LEU A 20 -10.06 10.82 7.32
C LEU A 20 -9.17 10.35 8.48
N SER A 21 -9.30 10.96 9.66
CA SER A 21 -8.65 10.44 10.87
C SER A 21 -9.26 9.11 11.28
N VAL A 22 -8.43 8.21 11.80
CA VAL A 22 -8.86 6.97 12.44
C VAL A 22 -8.33 6.90 13.86
N GLU A 23 -9.25 7.06 14.80
CA GLU A 23 -8.99 6.77 16.20
C GLU A 23 -9.41 5.33 16.50
N GLU A 24 -8.44 4.49 16.80
CA GLU A 24 -8.68 3.16 17.36
C GLU A 24 -8.37 3.19 18.85
N SER A 25 -9.31 2.73 19.68
CA SER A 25 -9.16 2.69 21.15
C SER A 25 -8.05 1.76 21.65
N GLY A 26 -7.35 1.05 20.77
CA GLY A 26 -6.35 0.05 21.11
C GLY A 26 -6.93 -1.15 21.88
N SER A 27 -6.06 -1.88 22.59
CA SER A 27 -6.50 -2.95 23.49
C SER A 27 -7.12 -2.35 24.75
N THR A 28 -8.43 -2.58 24.95
CA THR A 28 -9.17 -2.13 26.15
C THR A 28 -9.03 -3.07 27.34
N THR A 29 -8.39 -4.24 27.16
CA THR A 29 -8.17 -5.21 28.23
C THR A 29 -7.11 -4.67 29.21
N PRO A 30 -7.45 -4.48 30.51
CA PRO A 30 -6.47 -4.09 31.51
C PRO A 30 -5.44 -5.21 31.66
N LEU A 31 -4.18 -4.91 31.35
CA LEU A 31 -3.07 -5.83 31.60
C LEU A 31 -2.40 -5.48 32.94
N PRO A 32 -2.09 -6.46 33.80
CA PRO A 32 -1.37 -6.20 35.04
C PRO A 32 -0.02 -5.53 34.75
N PRO A 33 0.41 -4.51 35.51
CA PRO A 33 1.63 -3.75 35.20
C PRO A 33 2.88 -4.61 35.12
N LYS A 34 2.96 -5.66 35.95
CA LYS A 34 4.01 -6.67 35.93
C LYS A 34 3.45 -8.05 36.23
N THR A 35 3.96 -9.07 35.55
CA THR A 35 3.73 -10.48 35.89
C THR A 35 5.05 -11.22 35.96
N LYS A 36 5.09 -12.29 36.74
CA LYS A 36 6.23 -13.18 36.87
C LYS A 36 5.78 -14.61 36.62
N THR A 37 6.49 -15.32 35.75
CA THR A 37 6.23 -16.72 35.46
C THR A 37 7.54 -17.50 35.54
N SER A 38 7.53 -18.65 36.22
CA SER A 38 8.68 -19.55 36.28
C SER A 38 8.66 -20.47 35.06
N ALA A 39 9.76 -20.51 34.31
CA ALA A 39 9.95 -21.40 33.17
C ALA A 39 11.26 -22.18 33.38
N GLY A 40 11.14 -23.42 33.90
CA GLY A 40 12.30 -24.22 34.30
C GLY A 40 13.15 -23.53 35.37
N ASN A 41 14.45 -23.35 35.11
CA ASN A 41 15.38 -22.65 36.00
C ASN A 41 15.39 -21.12 35.82
N SER A 42 14.45 -20.56 35.05
CA SER A 42 14.39 -19.12 34.73
C SER A 42 13.11 -18.47 35.25
N VAL A 43 13.20 -17.19 35.61
CA VAL A 43 12.04 -16.35 35.95
C VAL A 43 11.82 -15.33 34.84
N ILE A 44 10.68 -15.41 34.16
CA ILE A 44 10.27 -14.45 33.14
C ILE A 44 9.49 -13.33 33.83
N VAL A 45 9.94 -12.09 33.64
CA VAL A 45 9.26 -10.89 34.15
C VAL A 45 8.67 -10.12 32.98
N CYS A 46 7.35 -10.12 32.84
CA CYS A 46 6.67 -9.30 31.84
C CYS A 46 6.29 -7.95 32.47
N THR A 47 6.51 -6.86 31.74
CA THR A 47 6.07 -5.51 32.14
C THR A 47 5.16 -4.95 31.07
N ASN A 48 3.95 -4.54 31.44
CA ASN A 48 2.97 -3.95 30.54
C ASN A 48 3.02 -2.43 30.67
N THR A 49 3.12 -1.73 29.54
CA THR A 49 3.16 -0.26 29.49
C THR A 49 2.24 0.23 28.40
N ASN A 50 1.29 1.09 28.74
CA ASN A 50 0.42 1.74 27.76
C ASN A 50 1.25 2.69 26.89
N ARG A 51 1.01 2.64 25.57
CA ARG A 51 1.66 3.49 24.58
C ARG A 51 0.60 4.11 23.68
N SER A 52 0.77 5.39 23.36
CA SER A 52 0.03 6.06 22.31
C SER A 52 0.87 6.10 21.04
N LEU A 53 0.25 5.88 19.88
CA LEU A 53 0.89 5.89 18.58
C LEU A 53 0.09 6.81 17.66
N GLN A 54 0.80 7.66 16.92
CA GLN A 54 0.24 8.54 15.91
C GLN A 54 1.12 8.45 14.66
N LYS A 55 0.51 8.26 13.49
CA LYS A 55 1.21 8.18 12.21
C LYS A 55 0.30 8.68 11.10
N GLU A 56 0.84 9.55 10.27
CA GLU A 56 0.20 10.00 9.03
C GLU A 56 0.55 9.02 7.91
N LEU A 57 -0.46 8.45 7.26
CA LEU A 57 -0.27 7.53 6.12
C LEU A 57 -0.62 8.26 4.83
N SER A 58 0.38 8.49 3.97
CA SER A 58 0.19 9.11 2.65
C SER A 58 -0.11 8.10 1.54
N ASP A 59 0.21 6.82 1.76
CA ASP A 59 -0.10 5.70 0.90
C ASP A 59 -0.79 4.62 1.76
N VAL A 60 -2.06 4.32 1.48
CA VAL A 60 -2.81 3.28 2.19
C VAL A 60 -2.92 2.05 1.31
N ALA A 61 -2.36 0.93 1.79
CA ALA A 61 -2.45 -0.34 1.10
C ALA A 61 -3.86 -0.93 1.25
N ILE A 62 -4.65 -0.91 0.18
CA ILE A 62 -5.97 -1.57 0.15
C ILE A 62 -5.74 -3.05 -0.19
N LEU A 63 -5.57 -3.85 0.85
CA LEU A 63 -5.20 -5.26 0.75
C LEU A 63 -6.34 -6.17 0.27
N SER A 64 -7.59 -5.70 0.31
CA SER A 64 -8.74 -6.33 -0.31
C SER A 64 -9.51 -5.25 -1.06
N PRO A 65 -9.19 -4.99 -2.34
CA PRO A 65 -9.95 -4.02 -3.11
C PRO A 65 -11.39 -4.54 -3.20
N THR A 66 -12.36 -3.78 -2.68
CA THR A 66 -13.77 -4.02 -3.02
C THR A 66 -13.86 -4.02 -4.53
N ALA A 67 -14.06 -5.21 -5.12
CA ALA A 67 -13.95 -5.39 -6.56
C ALA A 67 -14.83 -4.34 -7.28
N GLY A 68 -14.23 -3.59 -8.20
CA GLY A 68 -14.94 -2.56 -8.98
C GLY A 68 -15.03 -1.17 -8.36
N VAL A 69 -14.62 -0.95 -7.10
CA VAL A 69 -14.66 0.40 -6.48
C VAL A 69 -13.36 1.16 -6.67
N VAL A 70 -12.23 0.47 -6.59
CA VAL A 70 -10.89 1.09 -6.56
C VAL A 70 -10.16 0.85 -7.87
N PHE A 71 -10.11 1.86 -8.74
CA PHE A 71 -9.38 1.84 -10.01
C PHE A 71 -8.85 3.26 -10.35
N PRO A 72 -7.83 3.41 -11.21
CA PRO A 72 -7.32 4.73 -11.60
C PRO A 72 -8.42 5.63 -12.16
N GLY A 73 -8.62 6.80 -11.55
CA GLY A 73 -9.69 7.73 -11.92
C GLY A 73 -11.07 7.40 -11.33
N ALA A 74 -11.19 6.41 -10.45
CA ALA A 74 -12.41 6.19 -9.67
C ALA A 74 -12.72 7.42 -8.79
N LEU A 75 -14.00 7.78 -8.69
CA LEU A 75 -14.49 8.80 -7.77
C LEU A 75 -15.05 8.11 -6.52
N VAL A 76 -14.62 8.56 -5.35
CA VAL A 76 -15.02 8.03 -4.05
C VAL A 76 -15.35 9.16 -3.09
N ARG A 77 -16.15 8.87 -2.06
CA ARG A 77 -16.41 9.81 -0.97
C ARG A 77 -15.24 9.81 0.00
N ALA A 78 -14.73 10.99 0.32
CA ALA A 78 -13.73 11.19 1.36
C ALA A 78 -14.40 11.31 2.73
N ASN A 79 -14.91 10.18 3.21
CA ASN A 79 -15.63 10.06 4.48
C ASN A 79 -14.99 9.01 5.38
N ARG A 80 -15.60 8.79 6.55
CA ARG A 80 -15.14 7.79 7.54
C ARG A 80 -14.94 6.40 6.94
N ARG A 81 -15.79 5.99 5.99
CA ARG A 81 -15.73 4.65 5.40
C ARG A 81 -14.50 4.48 4.51
N LEU A 82 -14.07 5.54 3.82
CA LEU A 82 -12.79 5.56 3.13
C LEU A 82 -11.62 5.36 4.09
N ALA A 83 -11.63 6.03 5.24
CA ALA A 83 -10.59 5.90 6.27
C ALA A 83 -10.53 4.47 6.87
N GLU A 84 -11.65 3.74 6.82
CA GLU A 84 -11.78 2.35 7.26
C GLU A 84 -11.56 1.33 6.13
N ASP A 85 -10.89 1.73 5.03
CA ASP A 85 -10.63 0.90 3.84
C ASP A 85 -11.88 0.37 3.12
N ARG A 86 -13.02 1.05 3.29
CA ARG A 86 -14.31 0.72 2.66
C ARG A 86 -14.82 1.91 1.84
N PRO A 87 -14.11 2.32 0.77
CA PRO A 87 -14.49 3.48 -0.03
C PRO A 87 -15.91 3.33 -0.57
N ASP A 88 -16.68 4.42 -0.51
CA ASP A 88 -17.99 4.51 -1.16
C ASP A 88 -17.82 5.14 -2.56
N PRO A 89 -18.23 4.46 -3.64
CA PRO A 89 -18.12 5.00 -4.99
C PRO A 89 -19.11 6.15 -5.22
N ILE A 90 -18.73 7.11 -6.05
CA ILE A 90 -19.62 8.16 -6.57
C ILE A 90 -20.10 7.74 -7.96
N GLY A 91 -21.35 7.27 -8.03
CA GLY A 91 -21.98 6.75 -9.24
C GLY A 91 -22.64 7.82 -10.10
N VAL A 92 -21.84 8.68 -10.73
CA VAL A 92 -22.31 9.75 -11.63
C VAL A 92 -21.72 9.55 -13.02
N ALA A 93 -22.41 9.98 -14.08
CA ALA A 93 -21.89 9.92 -15.44
C ALA A 93 -20.54 10.63 -15.56
N ARG A 94 -19.60 9.99 -16.27
CA ARG A 94 -18.18 10.37 -16.30
C ARG A 94 -17.80 10.90 -17.67
N ALA A 95 -16.96 11.93 -17.68
CA ALA A 95 -16.24 12.35 -18.89
C ALA A 95 -15.10 11.37 -19.21
N PRO A 96 -14.56 11.43 -20.44
CA PRO A 96 -13.33 10.71 -20.79
C PRO A 96 -12.18 11.03 -19.83
N VAL A 97 -11.42 10.00 -19.47
CA VAL A 97 -10.24 10.12 -18.58
C VAL A 97 -8.99 9.61 -19.27
N THR A 98 -7.84 10.20 -18.96
CA THR A 98 -6.55 9.71 -19.45
C THR A 98 -5.84 8.95 -18.34
N ILE A 99 -5.41 7.72 -18.66
CA ILE A 99 -4.59 6.90 -17.80
C ILE A 99 -3.26 6.58 -18.47
N ARG A 100 -2.23 6.36 -17.65
CA ARG A 100 -0.90 5.93 -18.08
C ARG A 100 -0.39 4.80 -17.23
N VAL A 101 0.07 3.72 -17.87
CA VAL A 101 0.75 2.61 -17.21
C VAL A 101 2.26 2.89 -17.17
N ASP A 102 2.91 2.73 -16.02
CA ASP A 102 4.34 3.06 -15.83
C ASP A 102 5.32 1.96 -16.33
N LEU A 103 5.00 1.29 -17.43
CA LEU A 103 5.85 0.25 -17.99
C LEU A 103 6.93 0.81 -18.93
N PRO A 104 8.17 0.27 -18.87
CA PRO A 104 9.26 0.73 -19.73
C PRO A 104 9.07 0.28 -21.18
N GLY A 105 9.61 1.04 -22.14
CA GLY A 105 9.66 0.65 -23.57
C GLY A 105 8.46 1.01 -24.42
N LEU A 106 7.37 1.50 -23.84
CA LEU A 106 6.17 1.87 -24.60
C LEU A 106 6.08 3.35 -24.98
N GLY A 107 6.81 4.23 -24.28
CA GLY A 107 6.75 5.68 -24.54
C GLY A 107 5.32 6.22 -24.41
N ALA A 108 4.82 6.90 -25.45
CA ALA A 108 3.44 7.41 -25.52
C ALA A 108 2.38 6.29 -25.61
N ARG A 109 2.76 5.09 -26.07
CA ARG A 109 1.83 3.95 -26.25
C ARG A 109 1.39 3.30 -24.94
N ALA A 110 1.95 3.73 -23.80
CA ALA A 110 1.47 3.35 -22.47
C ALA A 110 0.31 4.22 -21.96
N THR A 111 -0.08 5.25 -22.70
CA THR A 111 -1.19 6.14 -22.36
C THR A 111 -2.45 5.70 -23.10
N ARG A 112 -3.61 5.76 -22.43
CA ARG A 112 -4.93 5.47 -22.99
C ARG A 112 -5.94 6.53 -22.55
N VAL A 113 -6.82 6.90 -23.46
CA VAL A 113 -8.03 7.67 -23.16
C VAL A 113 -9.16 6.66 -23.00
N VAL A 114 -9.90 6.75 -21.91
CA VAL A 114 -11.03 5.89 -21.58
C VAL A 114 -12.29 6.74 -21.59
N ASP A 115 -13.11 6.60 -22.63
CA ASP A 115 -14.27 7.48 -22.88
C ASP A 115 -15.30 7.47 -21.75
N LYS A 116 -15.52 6.31 -21.15
CA LYS A 116 -16.40 6.12 -19.99
C LYS A 116 -15.62 5.45 -18.88
N ALA A 117 -15.24 6.24 -17.87
CA ALA A 117 -14.38 5.82 -16.76
C ALA A 117 -15.06 4.87 -15.75
N THR A 118 -15.51 3.71 -16.20
CA THR A 118 -15.98 2.61 -15.35
C THR A 118 -14.83 1.68 -15.00
N ALA A 119 -14.97 0.89 -13.94
CA ALA A 119 -13.96 -0.09 -13.55
C ALA A 119 -13.62 -1.09 -14.68
N SER A 120 -14.64 -1.54 -15.42
CA SER A 120 -14.47 -2.48 -16.54
C SER A 120 -13.69 -1.87 -17.70
N ASN A 121 -14.03 -0.64 -18.08
CA ASN A 121 -13.40 0.02 -19.23
C ASN A 121 -11.96 0.44 -18.92
N VAL A 122 -11.70 0.89 -17.69
CA VAL A 122 -10.34 1.18 -17.23
C VAL A 122 -9.52 -0.10 -17.17
N GLN A 123 -10.08 -1.22 -16.70
CA GLN A 123 -9.38 -2.50 -16.70
C GLN A 123 -9.05 -2.97 -18.12
N ALA A 124 -10.01 -2.92 -19.04
CA ALA A 124 -9.78 -3.27 -20.45
C ALA A 124 -8.65 -2.42 -21.08
N ALA A 125 -8.64 -1.11 -20.83
CA ALA A 125 -7.58 -0.23 -21.31
C ALA A 125 -6.21 -0.54 -20.70
N ILE A 126 -6.15 -1.00 -19.44
CA ILE A 126 -4.92 -1.49 -18.82
C ILE A 126 -4.47 -2.78 -19.50
N ASP A 127 -5.39 -3.73 -19.70
CA ASP A 127 -5.09 -5.03 -20.30
C ASP A 127 -4.49 -4.88 -21.71
N GLU A 128 -5.03 -3.98 -22.54
CA GLU A 128 -4.45 -3.65 -23.85
C GLU A 128 -2.99 -3.17 -23.76
N VAL A 129 -2.66 -2.33 -22.77
CA VAL A 129 -1.29 -1.83 -22.58
C VAL A 129 -0.37 -2.95 -22.10
N LEU A 130 -0.87 -3.87 -21.26
CA LEU A 130 -0.12 -5.04 -20.80
C LEU A 130 0.14 -6.03 -21.93
N GLU A 131 -0.85 -6.29 -22.78
CA GLU A 131 -0.72 -7.13 -23.97
C GLU A 131 0.33 -6.55 -24.92
N LEU A 132 0.28 -5.25 -25.19
CA LEU A 132 1.27 -4.55 -26.00
C LEU A 132 2.68 -4.69 -25.41
N TRP A 133 2.85 -4.46 -24.11
CA TRP A 133 4.13 -4.62 -23.43
C TRP A 133 4.65 -6.06 -23.52
N ASN A 134 3.78 -7.05 -23.35
CA ASN A 134 4.13 -8.45 -23.45
C ASN A 134 4.47 -8.90 -24.87
N ALA A 135 3.93 -8.26 -25.90
CA ALA A 135 4.31 -8.54 -27.28
C ALA A 135 5.69 -7.98 -27.62
N GLU A 136 6.04 -6.79 -27.11
CA GLU A 136 7.17 -6.02 -27.64
C GLU A 136 8.36 -5.83 -26.69
N ALA A 137 8.14 -5.74 -25.38
CA ALA A 137 9.19 -5.26 -24.46
C ALA A 137 10.39 -6.21 -24.39
N GLY A 138 10.14 -7.52 -24.52
CA GLY A 138 11.19 -8.54 -24.49
C GLY A 138 12.15 -8.45 -25.67
N SER A 139 11.64 -8.20 -26.89
CA SER A 139 12.48 -8.07 -28.09
C SER A 139 13.31 -6.77 -28.10
N GLN A 140 12.88 -5.77 -27.32
CA GLN A 140 13.59 -4.51 -27.12
C GLN A 140 14.57 -4.55 -25.93
N GLY A 141 14.71 -5.68 -25.24
CA GLY A 141 15.60 -5.83 -24.08
C GLY A 141 15.09 -5.19 -22.79
N TYR A 142 13.82 -4.76 -22.73
CA TYR A 142 13.23 -4.20 -21.51
C TYR A 142 12.87 -5.29 -20.51
N VAL A 143 13.11 -4.97 -19.24
CA VAL A 143 13.00 -5.88 -18.10
C VAL A 143 12.22 -5.15 -17.01
N ASN A 144 11.06 -5.67 -16.60
CA ASN A 144 10.26 -5.05 -15.54
C ASN A 144 10.65 -5.61 -14.16
N LYS A 145 11.55 -4.94 -13.45
CA LYS A 145 11.90 -5.30 -12.08
C LYS A 145 10.89 -4.69 -11.11
N ALA A 146 10.28 -5.52 -10.27
CA ALA A 146 9.36 -5.05 -9.26
C ALA A 146 10.02 -4.06 -8.28
N ARG A 147 9.39 -2.90 -8.05
CA ARG A 147 9.76 -1.99 -6.97
C ARG A 147 9.36 -2.65 -5.64
N SER A 148 10.34 -2.97 -4.80
CA SER A 148 10.13 -3.77 -3.59
C SER A 148 10.33 -2.91 -2.33
N PHE A 149 9.42 -3.04 -1.38
CA PHE A 149 9.43 -2.34 -0.08
C PHE A 149 9.33 -3.38 1.03
N LEU A 150 10.17 -3.25 2.05
CA LEU A 150 10.20 -4.14 3.21
C LEU A 150 9.98 -3.33 4.49
N SER A 151 8.97 -3.72 5.28
CA SER A 151 8.71 -3.19 6.61
C SER A 151 8.65 -4.35 7.59
N ILE A 152 9.27 -4.21 8.76
CA ILE A 152 9.33 -5.27 9.77
C ILE A 152 8.94 -4.65 11.10
N ALA A 153 8.04 -5.31 11.83
CA ALA A 153 7.59 -4.86 13.13
C ALA A 153 7.31 -6.03 14.08
N LYS A 154 7.76 -5.91 15.33
CA LYS A 154 7.24 -6.74 16.44
C LYS A 154 5.78 -6.37 16.71
N ALA A 155 4.94 -7.39 16.87
CA ALA A 155 3.52 -7.22 17.07
C ALA A 155 3.16 -7.29 18.56
N TYR A 156 2.53 -6.22 19.08
CA TYR A 156 1.99 -6.14 20.43
C TYR A 156 0.46 -6.09 20.46
N SER A 157 -0.12 -5.45 19.44
CA SER A 157 -1.56 -5.49 19.15
C SER A 157 -1.75 -5.42 17.64
N ARG A 158 -2.92 -5.85 17.15
CA ARG A 158 -3.24 -5.79 15.73
C ARG A 158 -3.23 -4.35 15.20
N GLN A 159 -3.76 -3.42 15.98
CA GLN A 159 -3.83 -2.00 15.63
C GLN A 159 -2.44 -1.37 15.52
N GLN A 160 -1.56 -1.62 16.50
CA GLN A 160 -0.18 -1.16 16.44
C GLN A 160 0.57 -1.77 15.25
N LEU A 161 0.41 -3.07 15.02
CA LEU A 161 1.08 -3.74 13.90
C LEU A 161 0.63 -3.16 12.55
N ALA A 162 -0.67 -2.97 12.36
CA ALA A 162 -1.24 -2.39 11.15
C ALA A 162 -0.70 -0.97 10.89
N LEU A 163 -0.65 -0.13 11.93
CA LEU A 163 -0.09 1.21 11.85
C LEU A 163 1.41 1.21 11.51
N ASP A 164 2.20 0.36 12.18
CA ASP A 164 3.65 0.25 11.95
C ASP A 164 3.95 -0.21 10.52
N LEU A 165 3.17 -1.17 10.01
CA LEU A 165 3.31 -1.72 8.65
C LEU A 165 2.60 -0.90 7.56
N GLY A 166 1.77 0.09 7.91
CA GLY A 166 1.16 1.02 6.97
C GLY A 166 -0.09 0.50 6.24
N PHE A 167 -0.91 -0.31 6.90
CA PHE A 167 -2.23 -0.73 6.39
C PHE A 167 -3.32 -0.51 7.46
N SER A 168 -4.60 -0.48 7.05
CA SER A 168 -5.69 -0.27 8.01
C SER A 168 -5.86 -1.45 8.97
N SER A 169 -6.13 -1.16 10.24
CA SER A 169 -6.45 -2.17 11.25
C SER A 169 -7.79 -2.86 11.00
N LYS A 170 -8.70 -2.24 10.23
CA LYS A 170 -10.00 -2.81 9.80
C LYS A 170 -9.88 -3.78 8.63
N TRP A 171 -8.65 -4.07 8.19
CA TRP A 171 -8.37 -5.14 7.25
C TRP A 171 -8.76 -6.51 7.86
N THR A 172 -10.00 -6.93 7.63
CA THR A 172 -10.55 -8.18 8.16
C THR A 172 -11.48 -8.86 7.14
N GLY A 173 -10.89 -9.44 6.09
CA GLY A 173 -11.59 -10.34 5.19
C GLY A 173 -10.74 -11.57 4.87
N GLY A 174 -11.30 -12.76 5.12
CA GLY A 174 -10.78 -14.05 4.64
C GLY A 174 -9.59 -14.67 5.40
N ASP A 175 -8.95 -15.62 4.73
CA ASP A 175 -7.89 -16.51 5.22
C ASP A 175 -6.65 -15.84 5.82
N VAL A 176 -6.39 -14.58 5.46
CA VAL A 176 -5.19 -13.90 5.93
C VAL A 176 -5.35 -13.40 7.36
N SER A 177 -6.55 -12.96 7.74
CA SER A 177 -6.85 -12.51 9.10
C SER A 177 -6.74 -13.64 10.14
N SER A 178 -7.10 -14.87 9.77
CA SER A 178 -6.97 -16.05 10.63
C SER A 178 -5.52 -16.53 10.74
N LYS A 179 -4.75 -16.47 9.63
CA LYS A 179 -3.34 -16.90 9.59
C LYS A 179 -2.36 -15.90 10.21
N LEU A 180 -2.71 -14.61 10.17
CA LEU A 180 -2.02 -13.54 10.87
C LEU A 180 -2.65 -13.19 12.22
N ASN A 181 -3.47 -14.07 12.79
CA ASN A 181 -4.01 -13.84 14.12
C ASN A 181 -2.84 -13.65 15.12
N VAL A 182 -2.54 -12.37 15.42
CA VAL A 182 -1.52 -11.94 16.36
C VAL A 182 -2.12 -12.08 17.76
N ALA A 183 -2.05 -13.28 18.33
CA ALA A 183 -2.21 -13.46 19.76
C ALA A 183 -0.81 -13.54 20.37
N SER A 184 -0.22 -12.41 20.73
CA SER A 184 0.95 -12.42 21.62
C SER A 184 0.45 -12.83 23.01
N SER A 185 0.56 -14.11 23.36
CA SER A 185 0.37 -14.56 24.73
C SER A 185 1.61 -14.23 25.56
N GLY A 186 1.56 -14.37 26.89
CA GLY A 186 2.75 -14.24 27.73
C GLY A 186 3.87 -15.23 27.41
N GLU A 187 3.64 -16.20 26.53
CA GLU A 187 4.56 -17.29 26.18
C GLU A 187 5.16 -17.15 24.77
N MET A 188 4.50 -16.41 23.86
CA MET A 188 4.93 -16.26 22.47
C MET A 188 5.00 -14.79 22.04
N SER A 189 6.11 -14.41 21.44
CA SER A 189 6.27 -13.14 20.73
C SER A 189 6.13 -13.33 19.22
N VAL A 190 5.53 -12.34 18.56
CA VAL A 190 5.31 -12.35 17.10
C VAL A 190 6.01 -11.16 16.47
N ALA A 191 6.71 -11.37 15.35
CA ALA A 191 7.16 -10.31 14.46
C ALA A 191 6.65 -10.58 13.03
N VAL A 192 6.35 -9.51 12.29
CA VAL A 192 5.85 -9.62 10.92
C VAL A 192 6.72 -8.78 10.01
N ALA A 193 7.16 -9.39 8.91
CA ALA A 193 7.73 -8.71 7.77
C ALA A 193 6.65 -8.57 6.70
N PHE A 194 6.46 -7.35 6.22
CA PHE A 194 5.56 -6.97 5.16
C PHE A 194 6.37 -6.56 3.95
N PHE A 195 6.22 -7.30 2.86
CA PHE A 195 6.96 -7.10 1.63
C PHE A 195 6.01 -6.73 0.50
N LYS A 196 6.01 -5.46 0.11
CA LYS A 196 5.20 -4.94 -1.01
C LYS A 196 6.05 -4.92 -2.27
N GLN A 197 5.63 -5.65 -3.29
CA GLN A 197 6.25 -5.65 -4.61
C GLN A 197 5.31 -5.04 -5.62
N VAL A 198 5.66 -3.87 -6.16
CA VAL A 198 4.91 -3.19 -7.22
C VAL A 198 5.52 -3.57 -8.56
N PHE A 199 4.73 -4.20 -9.43
CA PHE A 199 5.15 -4.53 -10.79
C PHE A 199 4.97 -3.35 -11.72
N TYR A 200 3.86 -2.64 -11.59
CA TYR A 200 3.58 -1.42 -12.32
C TYR A 200 2.54 -0.59 -11.55
N SER A 201 2.51 0.71 -11.78
CA SER A 201 1.47 1.63 -11.34
C SER A 201 0.71 2.14 -12.55
N VAL A 202 -0.59 2.34 -12.38
CA VAL A 202 -1.41 3.05 -13.36
C VAL A 202 -1.81 4.38 -12.75
N VAL A 203 -1.50 5.46 -13.47
CA VAL A 203 -1.72 6.84 -13.03
C VAL A 203 -2.85 7.43 -13.87
N PHE A 204 -3.81 8.04 -13.20
CA PHE A 204 -4.80 8.92 -13.80
C PHE A 204 -4.24 10.33 -13.88
N ASP A 205 -4.32 10.94 -15.06
CA ASP A 205 -3.88 12.31 -15.26
C ASP A 205 -4.72 13.25 -14.40
N THR A 206 -4.05 14.17 -13.71
CA THR A 206 -4.72 15.07 -12.78
C THR A 206 -5.64 16.00 -13.56
N PRO A 207 -6.95 16.01 -13.27
CA PRO A 207 -7.88 16.90 -13.94
C PRO A 207 -7.49 18.34 -13.61
N THR A 208 -7.53 19.21 -14.62
CA THR A 208 -7.24 20.64 -14.44
C THR A 208 -8.34 21.35 -13.66
N ASP A 209 -9.53 20.75 -13.59
CA ASP A 209 -10.69 21.27 -12.91
C ASP A 209 -11.53 20.15 -12.27
N PRO A 210 -12.04 20.31 -11.03
CA PRO A 210 -12.84 19.27 -10.38
C PRO A 210 -14.12 18.89 -11.13
N SER A 211 -14.70 19.78 -11.96
CA SER A 211 -15.90 19.44 -12.73
C SER A 211 -15.60 18.63 -14.00
N SER A 212 -14.34 18.60 -14.47
CA SER A 212 -13.98 17.98 -15.75
C SER A 212 -14.01 16.46 -15.75
N VAL A 213 -14.22 15.83 -14.59
CA VAL A 213 -14.34 14.37 -14.43
C VAL A 213 -15.77 13.86 -14.64
N PHE A 214 -16.75 14.77 -14.67
CA PHE A 214 -18.17 14.48 -14.87
C PHE A 214 -18.56 14.70 -16.33
N ALA A 215 -19.53 13.93 -16.81
CA ALA A 215 -20.04 14.13 -18.16
C ALA A 215 -20.72 15.52 -18.30
N PRO A 216 -20.70 16.14 -19.49
CA PRO A 216 -21.21 17.51 -19.67
C PRO A 216 -22.69 17.70 -19.35
N ASP A 217 -23.47 16.61 -19.41
CA ASP A 217 -24.91 16.52 -19.19
C ASP A 217 -25.30 16.21 -17.74
N VAL A 218 -24.33 16.09 -16.82
CA VAL A 218 -24.61 15.87 -15.40
C VAL A 218 -25.21 17.12 -14.76
N ASP A 219 -26.36 16.95 -14.13
CA ASP A 219 -27.06 18.02 -13.42
C ASP A 219 -26.44 18.30 -12.04
N LEU A 220 -26.50 19.57 -11.62
CA LEU A 220 -26.06 19.96 -10.28
C LEU A 220 -26.85 19.23 -9.18
N ALA A 221 -28.12 18.91 -9.44
CA ALA A 221 -28.96 18.18 -8.49
C ALA A 221 -28.41 16.76 -8.23
N ASP A 222 -27.95 16.06 -9.27
CA ASP A 222 -27.36 14.73 -9.15
C ASP A 222 -26.05 14.77 -8.34
N ILE A 223 -25.23 15.80 -8.56
CA ILE A 223 -24.00 16.03 -7.78
C ILE A 223 -24.34 16.27 -6.30
N LYS A 224 -25.29 17.17 -6.02
CA LYS A 224 -25.73 17.50 -4.64
C LYS A 224 -26.35 16.31 -3.90
N ALA A 225 -26.93 15.36 -4.62
CA ALA A 225 -27.52 14.16 -4.03
C ALA A 225 -26.47 13.17 -3.50
N VAL A 226 -25.20 13.26 -3.95
CA VAL A 226 -24.17 12.27 -3.62
C VAL A 226 -22.88 12.86 -3.05
N ILE A 227 -22.71 14.18 -3.12
CA ILE A 227 -21.57 14.95 -2.65
C ILE A 227 -22.07 16.10 -1.77
N ASP A 228 -21.54 16.19 -0.56
CA ASP A 228 -21.80 17.25 0.42
C ASP A 228 -20.55 17.48 1.31
N ASP A 229 -20.68 18.29 2.37
CA ASP A 229 -19.60 18.63 3.29
C ASP A 229 -19.11 17.41 4.10
N ASP A 230 -19.97 16.43 4.38
CA ASP A 230 -19.62 15.20 5.11
C ASP A 230 -19.09 14.10 4.17
N ASN A 231 -19.40 14.21 2.88
CA ASN A 231 -19.03 13.29 1.82
C ASN A 231 -18.38 14.02 0.63
N PRO A 232 -17.28 14.76 0.86
CA PRO A 232 -16.62 15.47 -0.23
C PRO A 232 -16.03 14.47 -1.24
N PRO A 233 -15.92 14.85 -2.52
CA PRO A 233 -15.42 13.92 -3.53
C PRO A 233 -13.89 13.83 -3.46
N ALA A 234 -13.38 12.62 -3.67
CA ALA A 234 -11.98 12.34 -3.91
C ALA A 234 -11.84 11.43 -5.13
N TYR A 235 -10.63 11.36 -5.68
CA TYR A 235 -10.33 10.45 -6.78
C TYR A 235 -9.08 9.62 -6.52
N VAL A 236 -9.05 8.44 -7.12
CA VAL A 236 -7.89 7.54 -7.09
C VAL A 236 -6.90 8.01 -8.16
N ARG A 237 -5.82 8.69 -7.73
CA ARG A 237 -4.79 9.19 -8.66
C ARG A 237 -3.96 8.05 -9.24
N SER A 238 -3.53 7.13 -8.39
CA SER A 238 -2.69 6.03 -8.84
C SER A 238 -3.01 4.76 -8.11
N VAL A 239 -2.93 3.65 -8.83
CA VAL A 239 -3.05 2.31 -8.30
C VAL A 239 -1.77 1.55 -8.61
N ASP A 240 -1.11 1.07 -7.57
CA ASP A 240 0.00 0.12 -7.67
C ASP A 240 -0.56 -1.28 -7.86
N TYR A 241 -0.10 -1.98 -8.90
CA TYR A 241 -0.40 -3.37 -9.17
C TYR A 241 0.83 -4.22 -8.88
N GLY A 242 0.64 -5.21 -8.02
CA GLY A 242 1.66 -6.21 -7.75
C GLY A 242 1.19 -7.21 -6.72
N ARG A 243 2.08 -7.56 -5.79
CA ARG A 243 1.80 -8.52 -4.73
C ARG A 243 2.37 -8.08 -3.41
N ILE A 244 1.77 -8.59 -2.35
CA ILE A 244 2.23 -8.41 -0.98
C ILE A 244 2.55 -9.78 -0.40
N ILE A 245 3.70 -9.91 0.23
CA ILE A 245 4.13 -11.12 0.93
C ILE A 245 4.32 -10.74 2.39
N MET A 246 3.64 -11.47 3.27
CA MET A 246 3.79 -11.31 4.71
C MET A 246 4.46 -12.55 5.27
N VAL A 247 5.49 -12.35 6.10
CA VAL A 247 6.17 -13.41 6.83
C VAL A 247 5.98 -13.13 8.31
N LYS A 248 5.20 -13.99 8.97
CA LYS A 248 5.03 -14.01 10.42
C LYS A 248 6.08 -14.93 11.01
N MET A 249 6.83 -14.43 11.99
CA MET A 249 7.76 -15.19 12.82
C MET A 249 7.22 -15.25 14.25
N GLU A 250 7.06 -16.46 14.77
CA GLU A 250 6.59 -16.73 16.13
C GLU A 250 7.72 -17.41 16.92
N THR A 251 8.09 -16.84 18.07
CA THR A 251 9.18 -17.33 18.93
C THR A 251 8.83 -17.13 20.41
N SER A 252 9.67 -17.62 21.31
CA SER A 252 9.46 -17.49 22.76
C SER A 252 9.35 -16.02 23.22
N SER A 253 8.57 -15.76 24.27
CA SER A 253 8.24 -14.40 24.72
C SER A 253 9.42 -13.56 25.27
N SER A 254 10.57 -14.18 25.58
CA SER A 254 11.73 -13.48 26.14
C SER A 254 12.51 -12.62 25.14
N GLU A 255 12.22 -12.71 23.85
CA GLU A 255 12.99 -11.99 22.82
C GLU A 255 12.66 -10.51 22.70
N THR A 256 13.72 -9.69 22.59
CA THR A 256 13.59 -8.23 22.44
C THR A 256 13.11 -7.85 21.04
N LYS A 257 12.45 -6.67 20.92
CA LYS A 257 12.04 -6.10 19.62
C LYS A 257 13.18 -6.10 18.60
N MET A 258 14.34 -5.57 19.00
CA MET A 258 15.52 -5.46 18.13
C MET A 258 16.01 -6.82 17.64
N SER A 259 16.07 -7.82 18.53
CA SER A 259 16.55 -9.15 18.15
C SER A 259 15.59 -9.88 17.22
N MET A 260 14.28 -9.76 17.46
CA MET A 260 13.27 -10.36 16.58
C MET A 260 13.23 -9.70 15.19
N GLU A 261 13.25 -8.36 15.14
CA GLU A 261 13.25 -7.64 13.87
C GLU A 261 14.53 -7.88 13.08
N GLY A 262 15.69 -7.96 13.76
CA GLY A 262 16.98 -8.32 13.16
C GLY A 262 16.99 -9.74 12.59
N ALA A 263 16.56 -10.73 13.39
CA ALA A 263 16.44 -12.13 12.96
C ALA A 263 15.50 -12.27 11.75
N LEU A 264 14.33 -11.65 11.78
CA LEU A 264 13.39 -11.69 10.67
C LEU A 264 13.90 -10.95 9.43
N LYS A 265 14.62 -9.84 9.60
CA LYS A 265 15.29 -9.13 8.50
C LYS A 265 16.34 -10.01 7.82
N GLN A 266 17.12 -10.77 8.59
CA GLN A 266 18.13 -11.68 8.08
C GLN A 266 17.51 -12.76 7.17
N VAL A 267 16.40 -13.36 7.58
CA VAL A 267 15.72 -14.39 6.79
C VAL A 267 15.04 -13.81 5.53
N THR A 268 14.50 -12.59 5.63
CA THR A 268 13.69 -11.98 4.55
C THR A 268 14.50 -11.19 3.51
N SER A 269 15.71 -10.75 3.82
CA SER A 269 16.55 -9.97 2.89
C SER A 269 17.25 -10.81 1.82
N GLY A 270 16.94 -12.10 1.72
CA GLY A 270 17.31 -12.96 0.59
C GLY A 270 18.77 -13.37 0.58
N GLY A 271 19.27 -13.91 1.70
CA GLY A 271 20.60 -14.54 1.73
C GLY A 271 21.69 -13.63 1.17
N VAL A 272 21.63 -12.33 1.45
CA VAL A 272 22.86 -11.53 1.44
C VAL A 272 23.79 -12.33 2.33
N ASP A 273 24.86 -12.87 1.75
CA ASP A 273 26.04 -13.23 2.50
C ASP A 273 26.41 -11.96 3.25
N VAL A 274 25.83 -11.81 4.44
CA VAL A 274 26.44 -11.04 5.49
C VAL A 274 27.67 -11.89 5.82
N ALA A 275 28.71 -11.73 5.00
CA ALA A 275 30.03 -12.32 5.13
C ALA A 275 30.74 -11.70 6.34
N GLY A 276 30.03 -11.63 7.46
CA GLY A 276 30.34 -10.83 8.62
C GLY A 276 29.38 -11.23 9.73
N SER A 277 29.68 -12.36 10.37
CA SER A 277 29.09 -12.82 11.62
C SER A 277 27.56 -12.84 11.64
N VAL A 278 26.96 -14.00 11.35
CA VAL A 278 25.66 -14.30 11.94
C VAL A 278 25.81 -14.11 13.44
N ASP A 279 25.17 -13.10 14.01
CA ASP A 279 25.06 -12.98 15.46
C ASP A 279 24.47 -14.32 15.95
N GLY A 280 25.22 -15.07 16.76
CA GLY A 280 24.78 -16.38 17.27
C GLY A 280 23.40 -16.29 17.92
N LYS A 281 23.05 -15.11 18.45
CA LYS A 281 21.72 -14.81 18.97
C LYS A 281 20.64 -14.86 17.89
N TYR A 282 20.86 -14.30 16.70
CA TYR A 282 19.86 -14.32 15.62
C TYR A 282 19.68 -15.72 15.06
N ALA A 283 20.75 -16.49 14.90
CA ALA A 283 20.65 -17.90 14.53
C ALA A 283 19.78 -18.69 15.51
N GLN A 284 20.04 -18.54 16.81
CA GLN A 284 19.24 -19.20 17.85
C GLN A 284 17.77 -18.78 17.83
N ILE A 285 17.46 -17.50 17.58
CA ILE A 285 16.07 -17.04 17.45
C ILE A 285 15.41 -17.69 16.23
N ILE A 286 16.09 -17.69 15.08
CA ILE A 286 15.59 -18.26 13.83
C ILE A 286 15.31 -19.76 14.00
N ASP A 287 16.24 -20.51 14.60
CA ASP A 287 16.11 -21.97 14.79
C ASP A 287 14.98 -22.35 15.75
N ASN A 288 14.66 -21.47 16.71
CA ASN A 288 13.58 -21.65 17.67
C ASN A 288 12.28 -20.94 17.25
N SER A 289 12.15 -20.53 15.98
CA SER A 289 10.98 -19.82 15.47
C SER A 289 10.13 -20.68 14.54
N THR A 290 8.83 -20.41 14.53
CA THR A 290 7.92 -20.89 13.49
C THR A 290 7.63 -19.76 12.51
N PHE A 291 7.67 -20.06 11.21
CA PHE A 291 7.42 -19.08 10.15
C PHE A 291 6.14 -19.41 9.39
N THR A 292 5.28 -18.42 9.23
CA THR A 292 4.08 -18.48 8.39
C THR A 292 4.20 -17.45 7.29
N VAL A 293 4.00 -17.86 6.05
CA VAL A 293 4.05 -16.99 4.87
C VAL A 293 2.65 -16.87 4.30
N VAL A 294 2.24 -15.64 4.01
CA VAL A 294 1.00 -15.36 3.27
C VAL A 294 1.31 -14.43 2.11
N ALA A 295 0.97 -14.88 0.89
CA ALA A 295 1.00 -14.03 -0.29
C ALA A 295 -0.42 -13.51 -0.61
N LEU A 296 -0.50 -12.23 -0.94
CA LEU A 296 -1.69 -11.51 -1.37
C LEU A 296 -1.46 -10.94 -2.77
N GLY A 297 -2.33 -11.33 -3.71
CA GLY A 297 -2.35 -10.84 -5.08
C GLY A 297 -1.74 -11.80 -6.11
N GLY A 298 -2.32 -11.85 -7.32
CA GLY A 298 -1.94 -12.79 -8.39
C GLY A 298 -2.61 -14.17 -8.26
N ASN A 299 -2.18 -15.15 -9.05
CA ASN A 299 -2.81 -16.49 -9.16
C ASN A 299 -2.54 -17.44 -7.97
N ALA A 300 -2.29 -16.93 -6.77
CA ALA A 300 -2.07 -17.76 -5.58
C ALA A 300 -2.27 -16.97 -4.27
N GLU A 301 -3.42 -17.11 -3.62
CA GLU A 301 -3.42 -17.17 -2.15
C GLU A 301 -2.70 -18.46 -1.71
N ALA A 302 -1.37 -18.44 -1.73
CA ALA A 302 -0.56 -19.50 -1.15
C ALA A 302 -0.24 -19.11 0.29
N ALA A 303 -0.80 -19.87 1.24
CA ALA A 303 -0.32 -19.86 2.61
C ALA A 303 0.54 -21.11 2.83
N ALA A 304 1.78 -20.90 3.28
CA ALA A 304 2.68 -21.98 3.66
C ALA A 304 3.16 -21.73 5.10
N SER A 305 3.16 -22.79 5.90
CA SER A 305 3.72 -22.79 7.25
C SER A 305 4.92 -23.73 7.26
N THR A 306 6.05 -23.27 7.81
CA THR A 306 7.27 -24.06 7.90
C THR A 306 8.06 -23.71 9.15
N ARG A 307 8.81 -24.70 9.67
CA ARG A 307 9.83 -24.48 10.71
C ARG A 307 11.22 -24.24 10.12
N SER A 308 11.38 -24.33 8.79
CA SER A 308 12.66 -24.14 8.12
C SER A 308 12.80 -22.72 7.56
N PRO A 309 13.99 -22.10 7.64
CA PRO A 309 14.30 -20.81 7.00
C PRO A 309 14.21 -20.81 5.47
N ALA A 310 13.96 -21.96 4.82
CA ALA A 310 13.72 -22.10 3.37
C ALA A 310 12.39 -21.46 2.89
N ILE A 311 11.98 -20.37 3.54
CA ILE A 311 10.83 -19.52 3.23
C ILE A 311 10.89 -19.03 1.78
N TRP A 312 12.10 -18.71 1.29
CA TRP A 312 12.28 -18.16 -0.04
C TRP A 312 11.88 -19.14 -1.15
N GLU A 313 12.14 -20.45 -0.99
CA GLU A 313 11.74 -21.47 -1.98
C GLU A 313 10.21 -21.60 -2.07
N SER A 314 9.50 -21.43 -0.95
CA SER A 314 8.02 -21.37 -0.92
C SER A 314 7.47 -20.08 -1.55
N CYS A 315 8.16 -18.95 -1.34
CA CYS A 315 7.84 -17.67 -1.99
C CYS A 315 8.13 -17.67 -3.51
N THR A 316 9.09 -18.48 -3.98
CA THR A 316 9.40 -18.62 -5.41
C THR A 316 8.53 -19.67 -6.11
N ASN A 317 8.12 -20.75 -5.45
CA ASN A 317 7.24 -21.77 -6.06
C ASN A 317 5.78 -21.31 -6.19
N SER A 318 5.29 -20.39 -5.36
CA SER A 318 4.00 -19.70 -5.61
C SER A 318 4.05 -18.75 -6.81
N SER A 319 5.24 -18.49 -7.37
CA SER A 319 5.42 -17.78 -8.64
C SER A 319 5.66 -18.69 -9.86
N SER A 320 5.71 -20.02 -9.67
CA SER A 320 6.02 -20.96 -10.75
C SER A 320 4.77 -21.43 -11.51
N GLY A 321 4.24 -20.53 -12.35
CA GLY A 321 3.78 -20.92 -13.69
C GLY A 321 4.96 -21.11 -14.67
N ALA A 322 6.19 -20.85 -14.23
CA ALA A 322 7.41 -21.14 -14.97
C ALA A 322 8.45 -21.74 -14.01
N ARG A 323 8.86 -22.99 -14.28
CA ARG A 323 10.07 -23.59 -13.69
C ARG A 323 11.24 -22.63 -13.92
N ASN A 324 11.98 -22.24 -12.88
CA ASN A 324 13.42 -22.07 -13.07
C ASN A 324 14.24 -22.12 -11.77
N THR A 325 15.12 -23.12 -11.73
CA THR A 325 16.32 -23.18 -10.90
C THR A 325 17.32 -22.14 -11.40
N ARG A 326 17.86 -21.30 -10.50
CA ARG A 326 19.01 -20.40 -10.73
C ARG A 326 18.86 -19.46 -11.94
N GLY A 327 18.10 -18.38 -11.76
CA GLY A 327 18.08 -17.25 -12.69
C GLY A 327 17.07 -16.21 -12.25
N ARG A 328 17.53 -15.00 -11.91
CA ARG A 328 16.70 -13.83 -11.62
C ARG A 328 16.01 -13.35 -12.90
N THR A 329 14.96 -14.03 -13.33
CA THR A 329 14.08 -13.50 -14.40
C THR A 329 12.92 -12.75 -13.74
N PRO A 330 12.66 -11.48 -14.11
CA PRO A 330 11.59 -10.71 -13.48
C PRO A 330 10.20 -11.24 -13.83
N ALA A 331 9.26 -11.05 -12.91
CA ALA A 331 7.86 -11.36 -13.13
C ALA A 331 7.31 -10.55 -14.32
N ARG A 332 6.61 -11.23 -15.23
CA ARG A 332 5.94 -10.61 -16.37
C ARG A 332 4.52 -10.23 -15.97
N PRO A 333 4.11 -8.95 -16.02
CA PRO A 333 2.72 -8.57 -15.73
C PRO A 333 1.80 -9.21 -16.78
N SER A 334 0.77 -9.95 -16.33
CA SER A 334 -0.17 -10.65 -17.21
C SER A 334 -1.56 -10.01 -17.13
N PRO A 335 -2.27 -9.83 -18.25
CA PRO A 335 -3.68 -9.40 -18.27
C PRO A 335 -4.64 -10.43 -17.65
N THR A 336 -4.24 -11.71 -17.54
CA THR A 336 -5.09 -12.79 -16.99
C THR A 336 -4.92 -13.05 -15.49
N GLN A 337 -4.10 -12.28 -14.77
CA GLN A 337 -3.92 -12.45 -13.32
C GLN A 337 -5.04 -11.76 -12.53
N SER A 338 -5.90 -12.56 -11.89
CA SER A 338 -6.91 -12.14 -10.89
C SER A 338 -6.25 -11.62 -9.60
N PRO A 339 -6.94 -10.77 -8.80
CA PRO A 339 -6.54 -9.38 -8.61
C PRO A 339 -5.14 -9.25 -7.98
N PHE A 340 -4.31 -8.41 -8.59
CA PHE A 340 -3.12 -7.84 -7.93
C PHE A 340 -3.52 -7.14 -6.62
N SER A 341 -2.62 -7.12 -5.63
CA SER A 341 -2.82 -6.24 -4.47
C SER A 341 -2.76 -4.79 -4.94
N ARG A 342 -3.75 -3.97 -4.54
CA ARG A 342 -3.89 -2.58 -4.96
C ARG A 342 -3.47 -1.67 -3.82
N THR A 343 -2.38 -0.93 -3.99
CA THR A 343 -2.13 0.24 -3.11
C THR A 343 -2.56 1.49 -3.84
N THR A 344 -3.29 2.36 -3.18
CA THR A 344 -3.81 3.56 -3.81
C THR A 344 -3.26 4.81 -3.17
N ARG A 345 -2.90 5.76 -4.02
CA ARG A 345 -2.73 7.14 -3.60
C ARG A 345 -3.96 7.93 -4.00
N LEU A 346 -4.61 8.50 -3.00
CA LEU A 346 -5.74 9.40 -3.19
C LEU A 346 -5.20 10.81 -3.33
N GLN A 347 -5.77 11.58 -4.26
CA GLN A 347 -5.45 12.99 -4.39
C GLN A 347 -6.74 13.82 -4.37
N ARG A 348 -6.65 14.96 -3.68
CA ARG A 348 -7.73 15.92 -3.53
C ARG A 348 -7.71 16.94 -4.68
N SER A 349 -8.88 17.41 -5.09
CA SER A 349 -9.01 18.64 -5.87
C SER A 349 -9.01 19.84 -4.92
N ASP A 350 -7.84 20.31 -4.49
CA ASP A 350 -7.73 21.56 -3.73
C ASP A 350 -7.43 22.71 -4.69
N SER A 351 -8.30 23.73 -4.73
CA SER A 351 -8.13 24.93 -5.57
C SER A 351 -8.26 26.21 -4.75
N ARG A 352 -7.62 26.26 -3.56
CA ARG A 352 -7.44 27.52 -2.82
C ARG A 352 -6.02 28.05 -2.99
N ARG A 353 -5.94 29.29 -3.50
CA ARG A 353 -4.76 30.15 -3.43
C ARG A 353 -4.79 30.84 -2.06
N THR A 354 -4.02 30.39 -1.08
CA THR A 354 -3.93 31.06 0.23
C THR A 354 -2.52 31.58 0.49
N THR A 355 -2.43 32.89 0.73
CA THR A 355 -1.27 33.65 1.24
C THR A 355 -0.94 33.25 2.69
N PRO A 356 0.29 33.52 3.19
CA PRO A 356 0.87 32.77 4.30
C PRO A 356 0.43 33.31 5.67
N SER A 357 0.07 32.38 6.57
CA SER A 357 0.00 32.61 8.01
C SER A 357 0.98 31.67 8.70
N ARG A 358 1.83 32.25 9.57
CA ARG A 358 2.95 31.60 10.26
C ARG A 358 2.47 30.59 11.31
N ASN A 359 3.28 29.54 11.46
CA ASN A 359 3.35 28.55 12.55
C ASN A 359 2.39 27.36 12.49
N ALA A 360 2.75 26.36 11.69
CA ALA A 360 2.75 24.94 12.05
C ALA A 360 3.52 24.17 10.95
N SER A 361 4.48 23.34 11.34
CA SER A 361 5.37 22.62 10.40
C SER A 361 4.60 21.52 9.66
N SER A 362 4.01 21.86 8.53
CA SER A 362 3.50 20.93 7.52
C SER A 362 4.55 20.71 6.43
N THR A 363 4.98 19.47 6.21
CA THR A 363 5.71 19.12 4.98
C THR A 363 4.71 18.66 3.92
N ILE A 364 3.93 19.62 3.41
CA ILE A 364 3.34 19.53 2.08
C ILE A 364 4.39 20.17 1.16
N THR A 365 5.04 19.38 0.31
CA THR A 365 6.05 19.89 -0.61
C THR A 365 5.39 20.85 -1.61
N GLU A 366 5.61 22.15 -1.41
CA GLU A 366 5.38 23.20 -2.39
C GLU A 366 6.27 22.99 -3.62
N TRP A 367 5.66 22.96 -4.80
CA TRP A 367 6.37 23.20 -6.05
C TRP A 367 6.38 24.70 -6.31
N SER A 368 7.53 25.37 -6.16
CA SER A 368 7.77 26.59 -6.92
C SER A 368 9.23 26.76 -7.36
N ARG A 369 9.34 27.08 -8.66
CA ARG A 369 10.45 27.68 -9.43
C ARG A 369 11.38 26.75 -10.20
N TRP A 370 11.01 26.59 -11.47
CA TRP A 370 11.93 26.54 -12.59
C TRP A 370 12.88 27.75 -12.52
N ASN A 371 14.19 27.51 -12.37
CA ASN A 371 15.22 28.40 -12.87
C ASN A 371 15.82 27.72 -14.11
N MET A 372 15.60 28.33 -15.29
CA MET A 372 16.41 28.03 -16.46
C MET A 372 17.86 28.45 -16.18
N PRO A 373 18.87 27.72 -16.66
CA PRO A 373 20.26 28.14 -16.55
C PRO A 373 20.52 29.32 -17.50
N ALA A 374 20.94 30.45 -16.94
CA ALA A 374 21.53 31.54 -17.69
C ALA A 374 22.89 31.07 -18.26
N PHE A 375 23.03 31.19 -19.57
CA PHE A 375 24.30 31.16 -20.28
C PHE A 375 25.22 32.27 -19.76
N THR A 376 26.39 31.92 -19.24
CA THR A 376 27.54 32.85 -19.19
C THR A 376 28.82 32.08 -19.48
N SER A 377 29.43 32.40 -20.61
CA SER A 377 30.78 32.04 -21.01
C SER A 377 31.80 32.59 -20.00
N ARG A 378 32.80 31.78 -19.64
CA ARG A 378 34.10 32.30 -19.17
C ARG A 378 35.21 31.73 -20.03
N ASN A 379 35.89 32.65 -20.72
CA ASN A 379 37.20 32.45 -21.29
C ASN A 379 38.22 32.19 -20.17
N SER A 380 39.14 31.27 -20.46
CA SER A 380 40.44 31.16 -19.82
C SER A 380 41.30 32.38 -20.17
N PRO A 381 42.27 32.77 -19.31
CA PRO A 381 43.52 33.31 -19.80
C PRO A 381 44.37 32.23 -20.49
#